data_AF-A0A5J4J018-F1
#
_entry.id   AF-A0A5J4J018-F1
#
_cell.length_a   1.000
_cell.length_b   1.000
_cell.length_c   1.000
_cell.angle_alpha   90.00
_cell.angle_beta   90.00
_cell.angle_gamma   90.00
#
_symmetry.space_group_name_H-M   'P 1'
#
loop_
_entity.id
_entity.type
_entity.pdbx_description
1 polymer ?
#
loop_
_entity_poly.entity_id
_entity_poly.type
_entity_poly.pdbx_seq_one_letter_code
_entity_poly.pdbx_strand_id
1 'polypeptide(L)'
;METKNTSKYRRAQKRVKDLKGFYNHLAVYLIVNFIIIGSRLTRLISNADSIANIDFERWLTLNTFSVAFFWGIGLAFHALKVFDFKIFKEWEDRKLKEFMNEEEHTLNDDIKF
;
A
#
# COMPACT_ATOMS: atom_id res chain seq x y z
N MET A 1 27.30 -20.37 17.56
CA MET A 1 26.16 -21.04 16.89
C MET A 1 24.80 -20.45 17.26
N GLU A 2 24.64 -19.80 18.43
CA GLU A 2 23.34 -19.21 18.85
C GLU A 2 22.86 -18.01 18.02
N THR A 3 23.77 -17.17 17.50
CA THR A 3 23.42 -15.93 16.76
C THR A 3 22.68 -16.17 15.44
N LYS A 4 22.91 -17.32 14.79
CA LYS A 4 22.32 -17.63 13.48
C LYS A 4 20.84 -18.01 13.61
N ASN A 5 20.45 -18.73 14.68
CA ASN A 5 19.07 -19.15 14.93
C ASN A 5 18.17 -17.97 15.33
N THR A 6 18.65 -17.08 16.19
CA THR A 6 17.95 -15.83 16.53
C THR A 6 17.74 -14.94 15.31
N SER A 7 18.71 -14.87 14.39
CA SER A 7 18.57 -14.07 13.16
C SER A 7 17.48 -14.61 12.21
N LYS A 8 17.39 -15.94 12.04
CA LYS A 8 16.39 -16.60 11.19
C LYS A 8 14.99 -16.48 11.80
N TYR A 9 14.88 -16.72 13.11
CA TYR A 9 13.63 -16.57 13.85
C TYR A 9 13.09 -15.14 13.76
N ARG A 10 13.94 -14.13 13.98
CA ARG A 10 13.55 -12.71 13.89
C ARG A 10 13.10 -12.32 12.47
N ARG A 11 13.74 -12.86 11.43
CA ARG A 11 13.31 -12.65 10.03
C ARG A 11 11.95 -13.27 9.75
N ALA A 12 11.72 -14.50 10.21
CA ALA A 12 10.43 -15.17 10.07
C ALA A 12 9.32 -14.42 10.84
N GLN A 13 9.60 -13.96 12.06
CA GLN A 13 8.65 -13.20 12.86
C GLN A 13 8.29 -11.86 12.21
N LYS A 14 9.28 -11.15 11.66
CA LYS A 14 9.04 -9.91 10.89
C LYS A 14 8.17 -10.17 9.67
N ARG A 15 8.46 -11.22 8.90
CA ARG A 15 7.64 -11.64 7.75
C ARG A 15 6.19 -11.89 8.13
N VAL A 16 5.93 -12.63 9.20
CA VAL A 16 4.55 -12.90 9.68
C VAL A 16 3.84 -11.61 10.09
N LYS A 17 4.53 -10.71 10.78
CA LYS A 17 3.98 -9.40 11.18
C LYS A 17 3.60 -8.56 9.96
N ASP A 18 4.48 -8.49 8.96
CA ASP A 18 4.27 -7.73 7.73
C ASP A 18 3.10 -8.34 6.92
N LEU A 19 3.02 -9.68 6.83
CA LEU A 19 1.90 -10.40 6.20
C LEU A 19 0.56 -10.09 6.88
N LYS A 20 0.53 -10.13 8.22
CA LYS A 20 -0.67 -9.84 9.01
C LYS A 20 -1.13 -8.39 8.81
N GLY A 21 -0.19 -7.45 8.76
CA GLY A 21 -0.48 -6.04 8.45
C GLY A 21 -1.10 -5.87 7.07
N PHE A 22 -0.55 -6.56 6.06
CA PHE A 22 -1.09 -6.54 4.70
C PHE A 22 -2.51 -7.10 4.63
N TYR A 23 -2.76 -8.30 5.18
CA TYR A 23 -4.09 -8.89 5.17
C TYR A 23 -5.13 -8.05 5.91
N ASN A 24 -4.75 -7.41 7.01
CA ASN A 24 -5.65 -6.50 7.71
C ASN A 24 -6.02 -5.29 6.84
N HIS A 25 -5.04 -4.67 6.18
CA HIS A 25 -5.29 -3.55 5.26
C HIS A 25 -6.16 -3.98 4.06
N LEU A 26 -5.86 -5.13 3.47
CA LEU A 26 -6.66 -5.72 2.38
C LEU A 26 -8.10 -6.02 2.82
N ALA A 27 -8.29 -6.60 4.01
CA ALA A 27 -9.61 -6.91 4.54
C ALA A 27 -10.45 -5.65 4.72
N VAL A 28 -9.89 -4.60 5.34
CA VAL A 28 -10.58 -3.31 5.50
C VAL A 28 -10.92 -2.71 4.13
N TYR A 29 -9.98 -2.73 3.18
CA TYR A 29 -10.22 -2.26 1.81
C TYR A 29 -11.39 -2.99 1.15
N LEU A 30 -11.42 -4.33 1.21
CA LEU A 30 -12.48 -5.14 0.61
C LEU A 30 -13.84 -4.88 1.27
N ILE A 31 -13.90 -4.85 2.61
CA ILE A 31 -15.16 -4.63 3.35
C ILE A 31 -15.78 -3.28 2.99
N VAL A 32 -14.98 -2.20 3.02
CA VAL A 32 -15.46 -0.86 2.69
C VAL A 32 -15.96 -0.78 1.24
N ASN A 33 -15.18 -1.28 0.28
CA ASN A 33 -15.60 -1.30 -1.12
C ASN A 33 -16.85 -2.16 -1.34
N PHE A 34 -16.96 -3.30 -0.65
CA PHE A 34 -18.12 -4.18 -0.77
C PHE A 34 -19.40 -3.53 -0.23
N ILE A 35 -19.34 -2.83 0.90
CA ILE A 35 -20.48 -2.08 1.45
C ILE A 35 -20.97 -1.02 0.45
N ILE A 36 -20.04 -0.31 -0.20
CA ILE A 36 -20.37 0.78 -1.13
C ILE A 36 -20.93 0.24 -2.45
N ILE A 37 -20.38 -0.84 -2.97
CA ILE A 37 -20.94 -1.51 -4.16
C ILE A 37 -22.31 -2.12 -3.84
N GLY A 38 -22.43 -2.77 -2.68
CA GLY A 38 -23.67 -3.37 -2.20
C GLY A 38 -24.80 -2.36 -2.03
N SER A 39 -24.53 -1.20 -1.43
CA SER A 39 -25.53 -0.14 -1.25
C SER A 39 -26.02 0.47 -2.57
N ARG A 40 -25.17 0.50 -3.61
CA ARG A 40 -25.61 0.87 -4.97
C ARG A 40 -26.45 -0.22 -5.62
N LEU A 41 -26.02 -1.47 -5.52
CA LEU A 41 -26.70 -2.59 -6.16
C LEU A 41 -28.12 -2.76 -5.61
N THR A 42 -28.28 -2.64 -4.28
CA THR A 42 -29.62 -2.69 -3.66
C THR A 42 -30.51 -1.55 -4.15
N ARG A 43 -29.99 -0.31 -4.27
CA ARG A 43 -30.75 0.84 -4.81
C ARG A 43 -31.15 0.68 -6.27
N LEU A 44 -30.26 0.17 -7.11
CA LEU A 44 -30.56 -0.10 -8.53
C LEU A 44 -31.69 -1.12 -8.69
N ILE A 45 -31.74 -2.12 -7.82
CA ILE A 45 -32.75 -3.19 -7.87
C ILE A 45 -34.08 -2.72 -7.27
N SER A 46 -34.04 -1.89 -6.22
CA SER A 46 -35.25 -1.50 -5.48
C SER A 46 -36.02 -0.32 -6.09
N ASN A 47 -35.54 0.32 -7.18
CA ASN A 47 -36.07 1.59 -7.70
C ASN A 47 -36.36 2.61 -6.58
N ALA A 48 -35.61 2.53 -5.49
CA ALA A 48 -35.86 3.30 -4.30
C ALA A 48 -35.13 4.63 -4.46
N ASP A 49 -35.85 5.61 -5.00
CA ASP A 49 -35.48 7.01 -4.89
C ASP A 49 -35.63 7.43 -3.43
N SER A 50 -34.71 6.97 -2.57
CA SER A 50 -34.59 7.56 -1.24
C SER A 50 -33.95 8.93 -1.42
N ILE A 51 -34.58 9.93 -0.78
CA ILE A 51 -34.17 11.34 -0.73
C ILE A 51 -32.91 11.49 0.16
N ALA A 52 -31.94 10.58 0.03
CA ALA A 52 -30.60 10.83 0.49
C ALA A 52 -30.02 11.88 -0.46
N ASN A 53 -29.81 13.09 0.05
CA ASN A 53 -29.36 14.27 -0.70
C ASN A 53 -28.44 13.89 -1.87
N ILE A 54 -28.89 14.16 -3.10
CA ILE A 54 -28.17 13.84 -4.35
C ILE A 54 -26.72 14.32 -4.30
N ASP A 55 -26.47 15.43 -3.59
CA ASP A 55 -25.15 16.00 -3.36
C ASP A 55 -24.28 15.16 -2.41
N PHE A 56 -24.85 14.60 -1.33
CA PHE A 56 -24.12 13.70 -0.44
C PHE A 56 -23.74 12.41 -1.16
N GLU A 57 -24.64 11.87 -1.98
CA GLU A 57 -24.39 10.68 -2.80
C GLU A 57 -23.33 10.90 -3.87
N ARG A 58 -23.38 12.03 -4.60
CA ARG A 58 -22.32 12.40 -5.56
C ARG A 58 -20.98 12.62 -4.87
N TRP A 59 -20.98 13.31 -3.72
CA TRP A 59 -19.77 13.53 -2.93
C TRP A 59 -19.17 12.21 -2.46
N LEU A 60 -19.96 11.32 -1.86
CA LEU A 60 -19.53 9.97 -1.46
C LEU A 60 -19.01 9.18 -2.65
N THR A 61 -19.66 9.27 -3.80
CA THR A 61 -19.24 8.57 -5.02
C THR A 61 -17.85 9.00 -5.48
N LEU A 62 -17.67 10.30 -5.70
CA LEU A 62 -16.40 10.85 -6.17
C LEU A 62 -15.29 10.61 -5.14
N ASN A 63 -15.59 10.84 -3.87
CA ASN A 63 -14.62 10.63 -2.80
C ASN A 63 -14.25 9.16 -2.65
N THR A 64 -15.22 8.24 -2.72
CA THR A 64 -14.96 6.81 -2.64
C THR A 64 -14.07 6.33 -3.78
N PHE A 65 -14.37 6.71 -5.03
CA PHE A 65 -13.55 6.25 -6.16
C PHE A 65 -12.11 6.76 -6.04
N SER A 66 -11.91 8.02 -5.64
CA SER A 66 -10.57 8.56 -5.40
C SER A 66 -9.88 7.87 -4.22
N VAL A 67 -10.57 7.71 -3.08
CA VAL A 67 -10.02 7.06 -1.89
C VAL A 67 -9.68 5.60 -2.18
N ALA A 68 -10.55 4.85 -2.83
CA ALA A 68 -10.32 3.46 -3.23
C ALA A 68 -9.15 3.35 -4.21
N PHE A 69 -9.04 4.28 -5.18
CA PHE A 69 -7.90 4.30 -6.11
C PHE A 69 -6.57 4.53 -5.39
N PHE A 70 -6.48 5.58 -4.57
CA PHE A 70 -5.24 5.89 -3.85
C PHE A 70 -4.90 4.85 -2.76
N TRP A 71 -5.91 4.31 -2.06
CA TRP A 71 -5.73 3.18 -1.14
C TRP A 71 -5.28 1.92 -1.88
N GLY A 72 -5.83 1.67 -3.07
CA GLY A 72 -5.42 0.57 -3.93
C GLY A 72 -3.95 0.66 -4.33
N ILE A 73 -3.46 1.87 -4.66
CA ILE A 73 -2.03 2.12 -4.90
C ILE A 73 -1.20 1.80 -3.65
N GLY A 74 -1.61 2.30 -2.48
CA GLY A 74 -0.93 2.01 -1.21
C GLY A 74 -0.91 0.51 -0.87
N LEU A 75 -2.01 -0.19 -1.16
CA LEU A 75 -2.12 -1.64 -0.98
C LEU A 75 -1.21 -2.40 -1.94
N ALA A 76 -1.10 -1.95 -3.19
CA ALA A 76 -0.18 -2.51 -4.18
C ALA A 76 1.28 -2.37 -3.73
N PHE A 77 1.70 -1.19 -3.26
CA PHE A 77 3.04 -1.01 -2.69
C PHE A 77 3.28 -1.88 -1.45
N HIS A 78 2.28 -2.01 -0.57
CA HIS A 78 2.38 -2.89 0.59
C HIS A 78 2.56 -4.36 0.16
N ALA A 79 1.83 -4.81 -0.86
CA ALA A 79 2.00 -6.14 -1.44
C ALA A 79 3.41 -6.33 -2.03
N LEU A 80 3.89 -5.38 -2.83
CA LEU A 80 5.22 -5.41 -3.43
C LEU A 80 6.32 -5.62 -2.37
N LYS A 81 6.21 -4.89 -1.25
CA LYS A 81 7.12 -4.99 -0.10
C LYS A 81 7.00 -6.32 0.64
N VAL A 82 5.78 -6.76 0.93
CA VAL A 82 5.52 -7.92 1.79
C VAL A 82 5.89 -9.24 1.10
N PHE A 83 5.56 -9.36 -0.19
CA PHE A 83 5.82 -10.54 -1.00
C PHE A 83 7.23 -10.57 -1.63
N ASP A 84 8.07 -9.57 -1.33
CA ASP A 84 9.46 -9.53 -1.75
C ASP A 84 9.63 -9.63 -3.27
N PHE A 85 8.80 -8.89 -4.02
CA PHE A 85 8.85 -8.95 -5.46
C PHE A 85 10.25 -8.54 -5.95
N LYS A 86 10.91 -9.45 -6.67
CA LYS A 86 12.30 -9.30 -7.14
C LYS A 86 12.53 -7.97 -7.87
N ILE A 87 11.55 -7.53 -8.64
CA ILE A 87 11.58 -6.27 -9.40
C ILE A 87 11.69 -5.05 -8.47
N PHE A 88 10.98 -5.05 -7.33
CA PHE A 88 11.02 -3.95 -6.36
C PHE A 88 12.35 -3.90 -5.61
N LYS A 89 12.87 -5.07 -5.22
CA LYS A 89 14.21 -5.23 -4.63
C LYS A 89 15.32 -4.70 -5.54
N GLU A 90 15.33 -5.12 -6.81
CA GLU A 90 16.33 -4.68 -7.79
C GLU A 90 16.25 -3.16 -8.05
N TRP A 91 15.03 -2.60 -8.06
CA TRP A 91 14.82 -1.16 -8.16
C TRP A 91 15.34 -0.41 -6.93
N GLU A 92 15.04 -0.90 -5.73
CA GLU A 92 15.47 -0.33 -4.45
C GLU A 92 17.00 -0.33 -4.33
N ASP A 93 17.63 -1.47 -4.64
CA ASP A 93 19.09 -1.63 -4.61
C ASP A 93 19.78 -0.70 -5.62
N ARG A 94 19.21 -0.54 -6.83
CA ARG A 94 19.73 0.39 -7.84
C ARG A 94 19.64 1.83 -7.35
N LYS A 95 18.49 2.26 -6.83
CA LYS A 95 18.29 3.63 -6.36
C LYS A 95 19.17 3.96 -5.17
N LEU A 96 19.34 3.02 -4.23
CA LEU A 96 20.27 3.19 -3.11
C LEU A 96 21.71 3.41 -3.61
N LYS A 97 22.15 2.64 -4.62
CA LYS A 97 23.47 2.80 -5.22
C LYS A 97 23.64 4.15 -5.93
N GLU A 98 22.61 4.63 -6.62
CA GLU A 98 22.61 5.97 -7.24
C GLU A 98 22.79 7.06 -6.18
N PHE A 99 22.03 7.02 -5.08
CA PHE A 99 22.16 8.00 -3.99
C PHE A 99 23.54 7.98 -3.32
N MET A 100 24.11 6.79 -3.07
CA MET A 100 25.45 6.67 -2.49
C MET A 100 26.53 7.28 -3.41
N ASN A 101 26.41 7.05 -4.72
CA ASN A 101 27.34 7.60 -5.69
C ASN A 101 27.21 9.13 -5.81
N GLU A 102 25.98 9.67 -5.74
CA GLU A 102 25.73 11.11 -5.71
C GLU A 102 26.33 11.75 -4.45
N GLU A 103 26.16 11.15 -3.27
CA GLU A 103 26.80 11.61 -2.03
C GLU A 103 28.33 11.57 -2.14
N GLU A 104 28.92 10.49 -2.63
CA GLU A 104 30.37 10.39 -2.81
C GLU A 104 30.92 11.46 -3.77
N HIS A 105 30.20 11.75 -4.87
CA HIS A 105 30.60 12.77 -5.83
C HIS A 105 30.53 14.18 -5.23
N THR A 106 29.43 14.50 -4.53
CA THR A 106 29.27 15.80 -3.85
C THR A 106 30.34 16.03 -2.78
N LEU A 107 30.64 15.03 -1.95
CA LEU A 107 31.70 15.11 -0.95
C LEU A 107 33.09 15.30 -1.58
N ASN A 108 33.36 14.65 -2.71
CA ASN A 108 34.65 14.75 -3.40
C ASN A 108 34.83 16.09 -4.15
N ASP A 109 33.74 16.72 -4.56
CA ASP A 109 33.74 18.07 -5.14
C ASP A 109 33.95 19.14 -4.04
N ASP A 110 33.38 18.95 -2.85
CA ASP A 110 33.57 19.85 -1.69
C ASP A 110 35.01 19.81 -1.11
N ILE A 111 35.70 18.68 -1.20
CA ILE A 111 37.09 18.51 -0.70
C ILE A 111 38.14 19.12 -1.65
N LYS A 112 37.76 19.45 -2.89
CA LYS A 112 38.69 19.97 -3.93
C LYS A 112 38.83 21.50 -3.95
N PHE A 113 38.16 22.23 -3.06
CA PHE A 113 38.30 23.68 -2.85
C PHE A 113 39.13 23.98 -1.59
#